data_AF-A0AAE3GKG1-F1
#
_entry.id   AF-A0AAE3GKG1-F1
#
_cell.length_a   1.000
_cell.length_b   1.000
_cell.length_c   1.000
_cell.angle_alpha   90.00
_cell.angle_beta   90.00
_cell.angle_gamma   90.00
#
_symmetry.space_group_name_H-M   'P 1'
#
loop_
_entity.id
_entity.type
_entity.pdbx_description
1 polymer ?
#
loop_
_entity_poly.entity_id
_entity_poly.type
_entity_poly.pdbx_seq_one_letter_code
_entity_poly.pdbx_strand_id
1 'polypeptide(L)'
;MPGQSSLFQQIADVCACAVDLVGQIEHLLGNVLDLVNEIVLLLTSASQGTRQSDVDTAIARFCHAQERMPALLACCRTGTQYVERWINRALGMTLTGQPVYPLPADVPVPAPFALPKYPLLPRLDRHLFQGHRRGWLLTGLHHVQDGMLPDGIRLERRSVSDSNGVYAAEARRLLPNGRIIEKRFATFFPEHWEREEVAHAIRVAFSCRRRPTPRGEQDSLPRAAWEGYYRDVLIRGYVSPGMDAMTATFADVRTAWPVGGSSEGSGR
;
A
#
# COMPACT_ATOMS: atom_id res chain seq x y z
N MET A 1 39.48 12.18 -7.31
CA MET A 1 39.25 10.79 -7.78
C MET A 1 37.75 10.58 -7.99
N PRO A 2 37.24 10.54 -9.23
CA PRO A 2 35.80 10.56 -9.53
C PRO A 2 35.11 9.18 -9.61
N GLY A 3 35.66 8.11 -9.03
CA GLY A 3 35.18 6.73 -9.26
C GLY A 3 34.64 5.96 -8.06
N GLN A 4 34.79 6.45 -6.82
CA GLN A 4 34.37 5.70 -5.63
C GLN A 4 32.88 5.89 -5.27
N SER A 5 32.27 7.01 -5.65
CA SER A 5 30.86 7.29 -5.33
C SER A 5 29.88 6.37 -6.07
N SER A 6 30.26 5.81 -7.24
CA SER A 6 29.36 4.94 -8.01
C SER A 6 29.24 3.53 -7.43
N LEU A 7 30.30 2.98 -6.82
CA LEU A 7 30.27 1.64 -6.25
C LEU A 7 29.40 1.58 -4.98
N PHE A 8 29.53 2.57 -4.11
CA PHE A 8 28.71 2.65 -2.89
C PHE A 8 27.22 2.82 -3.23
N GLN A 9 26.88 3.63 -4.24
CA GLN A 9 25.50 3.76 -4.69
C GLN A 9 24.96 2.44 -5.27
N GLN A 10 25.74 1.74 -6.09
CA GLN A 10 25.35 0.45 -6.65
C GLN A 10 25.15 -0.62 -5.57
N ILE A 11 25.99 -0.65 -4.54
CA ILE A 11 25.81 -1.53 -3.38
C ILE A 11 24.53 -1.16 -2.64
N ALA A 12 24.27 0.13 -2.43
CA ALA A 12 23.05 0.60 -1.76
C ALA A 12 21.78 0.20 -2.54
N ASP A 13 21.79 0.34 -3.87
CA ASP A 13 20.66 -0.02 -4.73
C ASP A 13 20.36 -1.53 -4.67
N VAL A 14 21.40 -2.37 -4.61
CA VAL A 14 21.24 -3.83 -4.45
C VAL A 14 20.77 -4.22 -3.06
N CYS A 15 21.30 -3.58 -2.01
CA CYS A 15 20.80 -3.77 -0.66
C CYS A 15 19.32 -3.37 -0.56
N ALA A 16 18.92 -2.25 -1.19
CA ALA A 16 17.53 -1.84 -1.25
C ALA A 16 16.66 -2.87 -2.00
N CYS A 17 17.14 -3.41 -3.12
CA CYS A 17 16.44 -4.46 -3.87
C CYS A 17 16.32 -5.77 -3.08
N ALA A 18 17.38 -6.18 -2.36
CA ALA A 18 17.36 -7.36 -1.51
C ALA A 18 16.40 -7.19 -0.32
N VAL A 19 16.39 -6.02 0.31
CA VAL A 19 15.45 -5.68 1.39
C VAL A 19 14.00 -5.70 0.88
N ASP A 20 13.74 -5.15 -0.31
CA ASP A 20 12.41 -5.19 -0.91
C ASP A 20 11.97 -6.63 -1.24
N LEU A 21 12.86 -7.45 -1.81
CA LEU A 21 12.60 -8.87 -2.06
C LEU A 21 12.32 -9.65 -0.77
N VAL A 22 13.09 -9.40 0.29
CA VAL A 22 12.85 -9.99 1.61
C VAL A 22 11.49 -9.56 2.15
N GLY A 23 11.13 -8.28 2.06
CA GLY A 23 9.82 -7.79 2.47
C GLY A 23 8.66 -8.42 1.68
N GLN A 24 8.83 -8.65 0.38
CA GLN A 24 7.85 -9.38 -0.43
C GLN A 24 7.72 -10.86 -0.03
N ILE A 25 8.84 -11.52 0.30
CA ILE A 25 8.85 -12.89 0.81
C ILE A 25 8.20 -12.98 2.19
N GLU A 26 8.51 -12.06 3.10
CA GLU A 26 7.89 -11.99 4.43
C GLU A 26 6.38 -11.74 4.33
N HIS A 27 5.95 -10.84 3.45
CA HIS A 27 4.53 -10.61 3.19
C HIS A 27 3.84 -11.86 2.63
N LEU A 28 4.49 -12.57 1.71
CA LEU A 28 3.99 -13.82 1.16
C LEU A 28 3.87 -14.91 2.24
N LEU A 29 4.91 -15.09 3.05
CA LEU A 29 4.92 -16.04 4.16
C LEU A 29 3.85 -15.69 5.20
N GLY A 30 3.65 -14.40 5.49
CA GLY A 30 2.55 -13.91 6.32
C GLY A 30 1.18 -14.31 5.76
N ASN A 31 0.94 -14.05 4.48
CA ASN A 31 -0.33 -14.44 3.82
C ASN A 31 -0.55 -15.96 3.83
N VAL A 32 0.51 -16.76 3.66
CA VAL A 32 0.42 -18.22 3.73
C VAL A 32 0.14 -18.69 5.16
N LEU A 33 0.81 -18.11 6.17
CA LEU A 33 0.58 -18.43 7.58
C LEU A 33 -0.82 -18.05 8.04
N ASP A 34 -1.32 -16.90 7.63
CA ASP A 34 -2.70 -16.46 7.92
C ASP A 34 -3.72 -17.42 7.30
N LEU A 35 -3.51 -17.83 6.05
CA LEU A 35 -4.36 -18.80 5.37
C LEU A 35 -4.31 -20.17 6.05
N VAL A 36 -3.13 -20.65 6.45
CA VAL A 36 -2.97 -21.90 7.19
C VAL A 36 -3.69 -21.82 8.53
N ASN A 37 -3.56 -20.71 9.26
CA ASN A 37 -4.26 -20.50 10.52
C ASN A 37 -5.79 -20.46 10.32
N GLU A 38 -6.28 -19.81 9.26
CA GLU A 38 -7.71 -19.79 8.92
C GLU A 38 -8.22 -21.22 8.64
N ILE A 39 -7.47 -22.03 7.89
CA ILE A 39 -7.79 -23.43 7.63
C ILE A 39 -7.79 -24.26 8.92
N VAL A 40 -6.78 -24.10 9.78
CA VAL A 40 -6.70 -24.80 11.08
C VAL A 40 -7.89 -24.44 11.96
N LEU A 41 -8.27 -23.16 12.03
CA LEU A 41 -9.44 -22.70 12.79
C LEU A 41 -10.75 -23.27 12.23
N LEU A 42 -10.87 -23.37 10.91
CA LEU A 42 -12.04 -23.95 10.26
C LEU A 42 -12.13 -25.46 10.44
N LEU A 43 -11.02 -26.19 10.33
CA LEU A 43 -10.97 -27.63 10.63
C LEU A 43 -11.31 -27.89 12.11
N THR A 44 -10.79 -27.05 13.01
CA THR A 44 -11.12 -27.12 14.44
C THR A 44 -12.60 -26.84 14.67
N SER A 45 -13.15 -25.83 14.01
CA SER A 45 -14.59 -25.50 14.11
C SER A 45 -15.47 -26.59 13.47
N ALA A 46 -15.01 -27.23 12.39
CA ALA A 46 -15.76 -28.26 11.66
C ALA A 46 -15.92 -29.52 12.51
N SER A 47 -14.88 -29.87 13.28
CA SER A 47 -14.98 -30.91 14.31
C SER A 47 -15.96 -30.57 15.45
N GLN A 48 -16.39 -29.31 15.55
CA GLN A 48 -17.37 -28.81 16.53
C GLN A 48 -18.75 -28.50 15.90
N GLY A 49 -18.98 -28.85 14.63
CA GLY A 49 -20.30 -28.71 13.98
C GLY A 49 -20.54 -27.41 13.20
N THR A 50 -19.52 -26.83 12.55
CA THR A 50 -19.71 -25.66 11.66
C THR A 50 -20.52 -25.98 10.40
N ARG A 51 -21.05 -24.93 9.75
CA ARG A 51 -21.81 -25.03 8.51
C ARG A 51 -20.88 -25.34 7.33
N GLN A 52 -21.29 -26.29 6.49
CA GLN A 52 -20.57 -26.72 5.29
C GLN A 52 -20.16 -25.56 4.36
N SER A 53 -20.98 -24.51 4.27
CA SER A 53 -20.70 -23.32 3.46
C SER A 53 -19.41 -22.58 3.82
N ASP A 54 -19.04 -22.60 5.10
CA ASP A 54 -17.84 -21.90 5.59
C ASP A 54 -16.59 -22.70 5.23
N VAL A 55 -16.69 -24.03 5.28
CA VAL A 55 -15.65 -24.97 4.82
C VAL A 55 -15.43 -24.82 3.32
N ASP A 56 -16.50 -24.81 2.51
CA ASP A 56 -16.41 -24.69 1.05
C ASP A 56 -15.78 -23.35 0.63
N THR A 57 -16.11 -22.26 1.34
CA THR A 57 -15.53 -20.93 1.09
C THR A 57 -14.02 -20.91 1.34
N ALA A 58 -13.56 -21.57 2.40
CA ALA A 58 -12.14 -21.62 2.71
C ALA A 58 -11.36 -22.56 1.79
N ILE A 59 -11.94 -23.69 1.39
CA ILE A 59 -11.37 -24.55 0.36
C ILE A 59 -11.18 -23.76 -0.94
N ALA A 60 -12.19 -22.98 -1.37
CA ALA A 60 -12.08 -22.15 -2.57
C ALA A 60 -10.96 -21.10 -2.45
N ARG A 61 -10.81 -20.45 -1.28
CA ARG A 61 -9.70 -19.51 -1.01
C ARG A 61 -8.34 -20.20 -1.03
N PHE A 62 -8.24 -21.40 -0.44
CA PHE A 62 -7.02 -22.20 -0.44
C PHE A 62 -6.61 -22.62 -1.86
N CYS A 63 -7.54 -23.16 -2.64
CA CYS A 63 -7.29 -23.53 -4.03
C CYS A 63 -6.83 -22.32 -4.85
N HIS A 64 -7.47 -21.15 -4.68
CA HIS A 64 -7.05 -19.93 -5.35
C HIS A 64 -5.64 -19.46 -4.94
N ALA A 65 -5.27 -19.60 -3.65
CA ALA A 65 -3.92 -19.31 -3.20
C ALA A 65 -2.90 -20.32 -3.75
N GLN A 66 -3.26 -21.60 -3.81
CA GLN A 66 -2.44 -22.68 -4.35
C GLN A 66 -2.15 -22.48 -5.84
N GLU A 67 -3.13 -22.04 -6.63
CA GLU A 67 -2.96 -21.72 -8.05
C GLU A 67 -1.95 -20.57 -8.28
N ARG A 68 -1.84 -19.64 -7.32
CA ARG A 68 -0.95 -18.47 -7.42
C ARG A 68 0.45 -18.72 -6.89
N MET A 69 0.63 -19.76 -6.09
CA MET A 69 1.90 -20.10 -5.43
C MET A 69 3.04 -20.38 -6.42
N PRO A 70 2.84 -21.12 -7.54
CA PRO A 70 3.91 -21.35 -8.51
C PRO A 70 4.45 -20.07 -9.15
N ALA A 71 3.56 -19.11 -9.47
CA ALA A 71 3.96 -17.83 -10.06
C ALA A 71 4.78 -16.98 -9.06
N LEU A 72 4.38 -17.00 -7.78
CA LEU A 72 5.08 -16.30 -6.71
C LEU A 72 6.44 -16.93 -6.42
N LEU A 73 6.52 -18.26 -6.33
CA LEU A 73 7.78 -18.99 -6.20
C LEU A 73 8.72 -18.78 -7.40
N ALA A 74 8.17 -18.71 -8.62
CA ALA A 74 8.94 -18.39 -9.81
C ALA A 74 9.48 -16.95 -9.77
N CYS A 75 8.69 -16.00 -9.26
CA CYS A 75 9.14 -14.62 -9.05
C CYS A 75 10.28 -14.56 -8.02
N CYS A 76 10.11 -15.17 -6.84
CA CYS A 76 11.14 -15.22 -5.80
C CYS A 76 12.42 -15.87 -6.31
N ARG A 77 12.32 -17.00 -7.03
CA ARG A 77 13.47 -17.69 -7.63
C ARG A 77 14.19 -16.82 -8.66
N THR A 78 13.44 -16.08 -9.47
CA THR A 78 14.02 -15.17 -10.46
C THR A 78 14.74 -14.01 -9.77
N GLY A 79 14.14 -13.46 -8.71
CA GLY A 79 14.74 -12.40 -7.88
C GLY A 79 16.03 -12.86 -7.20
N THR A 80 16.03 -14.03 -6.56
CA THR A 80 17.24 -14.57 -5.89
C THR A 80 18.35 -14.87 -6.89
N GLN A 81 18.03 -15.45 -8.05
CA GLN A 81 19.01 -15.67 -9.12
C GLN A 81 19.58 -14.38 -9.71
N TYR A 82 18.81 -13.29 -9.71
CA TYR A 82 19.28 -11.98 -10.13
C TYR A 82 20.28 -11.41 -9.11
N VAL A 83 19.91 -11.41 -7.82
CA VAL A 83 20.78 -10.96 -6.72
C VAL A 83 22.07 -11.79 -6.68
N GLU A 84 21.98 -13.12 -6.78
CA GLU A 84 23.12 -14.02 -6.80
C GLU A 84 24.08 -13.73 -7.98
N ARG A 85 23.54 -13.58 -9.20
CA ARG A 85 24.35 -13.23 -10.37
C ARG A 85 25.05 -11.88 -10.20
N TRP A 86 24.38 -10.92 -9.58
CA TRP A 86 24.98 -9.63 -9.29
C TRP A 86 26.11 -9.73 -8.26
N ILE A 87 25.88 -10.41 -7.14
CA ILE A 87 26.88 -10.62 -6.08
C ILE A 87 28.11 -11.32 -6.64
N ASN A 88 27.93 -12.42 -7.37
CA ASN A 88 29.03 -13.18 -7.96
C ASN A 88 29.85 -12.33 -8.95
N ARG A 89 29.19 -11.45 -9.71
CA ARG A 89 29.88 -10.52 -10.63
C ARG A 89 30.64 -9.44 -9.85
N ALA A 90 30.04 -8.83 -8.84
CA ALA A 90 30.68 -7.82 -8.00
C ALA A 90 31.92 -8.39 -7.27
N LEU A 91 31.80 -9.60 -6.74
CA LEU A 91 32.92 -10.33 -6.13
C LEU A 91 34.02 -10.64 -7.15
N GLY A 92 33.67 -11.15 -8.34
CA GLY A 92 34.64 -11.43 -9.40
C GLY A 92 35.42 -10.18 -9.85
N MET A 93 34.75 -9.03 -9.98
CA MET A 93 35.40 -7.77 -10.34
C MET A 93 36.31 -7.26 -9.21
N THR A 94 35.87 -7.37 -7.96
CA THR A 94 36.67 -6.98 -6.78
C THR A 94 37.94 -7.84 -6.66
N LEU A 95 37.83 -9.15 -6.85
CA LEU A 95 38.95 -10.08 -6.75
C LEU A 95 39.96 -9.95 -7.91
N THR A 96 39.53 -9.44 -9.05
CA THR A 96 40.38 -9.29 -10.26
C THR A 96 40.92 -7.87 -10.45
N GLY A 97 40.57 -6.93 -9.56
CA GLY A 97 40.96 -5.51 -9.68
C GLY A 97 40.34 -4.80 -10.88
N GLN A 98 39.30 -5.39 -11.50
CA GLN A 98 38.59 -4.81 -12.62
C GLN A 98 37.60 -3.75 -12.11
N PRO A 99 37.45 -2.61 -12.81
CA PRO A 99 36.45 -1.61 -12.45
C PRO A 99 35.04 -2.17 -12.54
N VAL A 100 34.20 -1.84 -11.56
CA VAL A 100 32.78 -2.22 -11.55
C VAL A 100 32.03 -1.37 -12.57
N TYR A 101 31.80 -1.94 -13.75
CA TYR A 101 30.90 -1.35 -14.73
C TYR A 101 29.45 -1.55 -14.27
N PRO A 102 28.54 -0.56 -14.49
CA PRO A 102 27.12 -0.78 -14.31
C PRO A 102 26.67 -2.01 -15.10
N LEU A 103 25.67 -2.73 -14.59
CA LEU A 103 24.99 -3.79 -15.34
C LEU A 103 24.72 -3.27 -16.75
N PRO A 104 25.12 -4.00 -17.80
CA PRO A 104 24.87 -3.52 -19.14
C PRO A 104 23.35 -3.44 -19.32
N ALA A 105 22.87 -2.36 -19.93
CA ALA A 105 21.45 -1.99 -20.00
C ALA A 105 20.57 -3.03 -20.73
N ASP A 106 21.22 -4.05 -21.30
CA ASP A 106 20.69 -5.18 -22.05
C ASP A 106 20.47 -6.43 -21.19
N VAL A 107 20.80 -6.44 -19.89
CA VAL A 107 20.29 -7.46 -18.96
C VAL A 107 18.85 -7.07 -18.63
N PRO A 108 17.82 -7.70 -19.23
CA PRO A 108 16.45 -7.35 -18.92
C PRO A 108 16.24 -7.60 -17.43
N VAL A 109 16.00 -6.52 -16.69
CA VAL A 109 15.30 -6.62 -15.42
C VAL A 109 14.01 -7.35 -15.77
N PRO A 110 13.81 -8.59 -15.27
CA PRO A 110 12.65 -9.35 -15.70
C PRO A 110 11.40 -8.50 -15.41
N ALA A 111 10.38 -8.65 -16.24
CA ALA A 111 9.17 -7.84 -16.14
C ALA A 111 8.28 -8.05 -14.88
N PRO A 112 8.57 -8.86 -13.83
CA PRO A 112 7.70 -8.92 -12.66
C PRO A 112 8.00 -7.86 -11.57
N PHE A 113 8.94 -6.93 -11.76
CA PHE A 113 9.14 -5.80 -10.83
C PHE A 113 8.15 -4.64 -11.05
N ALA A 114 7.34 -4.68 -12.11
CA ALA A 114 6.15 -3.84 -12.16
C ALA A 114 5.23 -4.33 -11.02
N LEU A 115 5.09 -3.52 -9.98
CA LEU A 115 4.16 -3.74 -8.87
C LEU A 115 2.92 -4.41 -9.43
N PRO A 116 2.56 -5.63 -8.97
CA PRO A 116 1.48 -6.35 -9.59
C PRO A 116 0.24 -5.46 -9.52
N LYS A 117 -0.27 -5.12 -10.71
CA LYS A 117 -1.35 -4.15 -10.93
C LYS A 117 -2.65 -4.75 -10.41
N TYR A 118 -2.78 -4.83 -9.10
CA TYR A 118 -4.01 -5.25 -8.45
C TYR A 118 -4.87 -4.01 -8.27
N PRO A 119 -5.89 -3.80 -9.12
CA PRO A 119 -6.74 -2.63 -9.00
C PRO A 119 -7.34 -2.58 -7.60
N LEU A 120 -7.51 -1.37 -7.07
CA LEU A 120 -8.28 -1.19 -5.84
C LEU A 120 -9.71 -1.69 -6.06
N LEU A 121 -10.36 -2.09 -4.96
CA LEU A 121 -11.79 -2.39 -5.01
C LEU A 121 -12.52 -1.18 -5.59
N PRO A 122 -13.49 -1.35 -6.51
CA PRO A 122 -14.16 -0.23 -7.19
C PRO A 122 -14.72 0.84 -6.25
N ARG A 123 -15.14 0.43 -5.05
CA ARG A 123 -15.63 1.35 -4.01
C ARG A 123 -14.52 2.18 -3.36
N LEU A 124 -13.40 1.54 -3.01
CA LEU A 124 -12.26 2.21 -2.40
C LEU A 124 -11.61 3.16 -3.42
N ASP A 125 -11.49 2.70 -4.66
CA ASP A 125 -11.03 3.47 -5.79
C ASP A 125 -11.88 4.76 -6.00
N ARG A 126 -13.20 4.62 -6.12
CA ARG A 126 -14.13 5.77 -6.18
C ARG A 126 -13.96 6.68 -4.98
N HIS A 127 -13.80 6.12 -3.78
CA HIS A 127 -13.62 6.91 -2.57
C HIS A 127 -12.32 7.72 -2.59
N LEU A 128 -11.22 7.20 -3.13
CA LEU A 128 -9.93 7.87 -3.14
C LEU A 128 -9.81 8.94 -4.23
N PHE A 129 -10.23 8.61 -5.46
CA PHE A 129 -9.90 9.42 -6.63
C PHE A 129 -11.07 10.27 -7.14
N GLN A 130 -12.31 9.87 -6.88
CA GLN A 130 -13.48 10.57 -7.41
C GLN A 130 -14.21 11.38 -6.32
N GLY A 131 -14.08 10.92 -5.06
CA GLY A 131 -15.00 11.33 -4.01
C GLY A 131 -16.44 10.86 -4.28
N HIS A 132 -17.27 10.84 -3.25
CA HIS A 132 -18.68 10.53 -3.39
C HIS A 132 -19.52 11.30 -2.38
N ARG A 133 -20.81 11.40 -2.65
CA ARG A 133 -21.75 12.12 -1.80
C ARG A 133 -22.26 11.23 -0.68
N ARG A 134 -22.26 11.72 0.55
CA ARG A 134 -23.01 11.15 1.69
C ARG A 134 -23.93 12.24 2.24
N GLY A 135 -25.22 12.17 1.90
CA GLY A 135 -26.17 13.25 2.20
C GLY A 135 -25.77 14.55 1.49
N TRP A 136 -25.42 15.57 2.27
CA TRP A 136 -25.00 16.89 1.76
C TRP A 136 -23.48 17.10 1.73
N LEU A 137 -22.70 16.10 2.12
CA LEU A 137 -21.24 16.20 2.26
C LEU A 137 -20.52 15.47 1.13
N LEU A 138 -19.44 16.09 0.65
CA LEU A 138 -18.43 15.41 -0.16
C LEU A 138 -17.56 14.55 0.77
N THR A 139 -17.54 13.25 0.52
CA THR A 139 -16.79 12.25 1.30
C THR A 139 -15.78 11.55 0.39
N GLY A 140 -14.64 11.15 0.94
CA GLY A 140 -13.52 10.66 0.12
C GLY A 140 -12.87 11.82 -0.63
N LEU A 141 -12.23 11.53 -1.76
CA LEU A 141 -11.24 12.37 -2.42
C LEU A 141 -10.03 12.61 -1.50
N HIS A 142 -9.00 11.81 -1.73
CA HIS A 142 -7.75 11.78 -0.96
C HIS A 142 -6.52 11.69 -1.86
N HIS A 143 -6.67 11.73 -3.18
CA HIS A 143 -5.57 11.84 -4.12
C HIS A 143 -6.02 12.58 -5.37
N VAL A 144 -5.08 13.34 -5.94
CA VAL A 144 -5.23 14.05 -7.21
C VAL A 144 -3.96 13.77 -8.00
N GLN A 145 -4.11 13.00 -9.06
CA GLN A 145 -2.99 12.61 -9.91
C GLN A 145 -2.68 13.78 -10.86
N ASP A 146 -1.45 14.28 -10.84
CA ASP A 146 -0.97 15.36 -11.73
C ASP A 146 -1.85 16.62 -11.74
N GLY A 147 -2.52 16.92 -10.62
CA GLY A 147 -3.46 18.04 -10.53
C GLY A 147 -4.78 17.83 -11.30
N MET A 148 -5.00 16.67 -11.92
CA MET A 148 -6.24 16.34 -12.60
C MET A 148 -7.35 15.98 -11.60
N LEU A 149 -8.27 16.92 -11.42
CA LEU A 149 -9.43 16.75 -10.56
C LEU A 149 -10.62 16.16 -11.32
N PRO A 150 -11.50 15.39 -10.65
CA PRO A 150 -12.77 14.97 -11.23
C PRO A 150 -13.65 16.17 -11.61
N ASP A 151 -14.49 15.97 -12.62
CA ASP A 151 -15.38 17.02 -13.15
C ASP A 151 -16.20 17.72 -12.06
N GLY A 152 -16.12 19.06 -12.11
CA GLY A 152 -16.83 19.95 -11.20
C GLY A 152 -16.22 20.05 -9.81
N ILE A 153 -15.08 19.39 -9.54
CA ILE A 153 -14.34 19.51 -8.28
C ILE A 153 -13.23 20.56 -8.40
N ARG A 154 -13.09 21.39 -7.37
CA ARG A 154 -11.97 22.32 -7.18
C ARG A 154 -11.38 22.13 -5.79
N LEU A 155 -10.05 22.23 -5.69
CA LEU A 155 -9.37 22.34 -4.41
C LEU A 155 -9.18 23.82 -4.05
N GLU A 156 -9.45 24.15 -2.79
CA GLU A 156 -9.25 25.46 -2.19
C GLU A 156 -8.42 25.31 -0.92
N ARG A 157 -7.82 26.41 -0.44
CA ARG A 157 -7.06 26.47 0.83
C ARG A 157 -6.05 25.33 1.02
N ARG A 158 -5.29 25.03 -0.04
CA ARG A 158 -4.26 24.00 -0.03
C ARG A 158 -3.13 24.40 0.94
N SER A 159 -2.78 23.50 1.86
CA SER A 159 -1.61 23.63 2.72
C SER A 159 -0.32 23.36 1.94
N VAL A 160 0.80 23.78 2.50
CA VAL A 160 2.12 23.28 2.08
C VAL A 160 2.15 21.75 2.33
N SER A 161 2.77 21.01 1.43
CA SER A 161 3.06 19.59 1.63
C SER A 161 4.07 19.39 2.75
N ASP A 162 3.92 18.33 3.54
CA ASP A 162 4.93 17.90 4.49
C ASP A 162 6.15 17.27 3.78
N SER A 163 7.14 16.80 4.55
CA SER A 163 8.36 16.19 4.01
C SER A 163 8.10 14.94 3.16
N ASN A 164 6.92 14.32 3.31
CA ASN A 164 6.53 13.11 2.58
C ASN A 164 5.60 13.44 1.41
N GLY A 165 5.33 14.73 1.15
CA GLY A 165 4.47 15.19 0.06
C GLY A 165 2.97 15.23 0.41
N VAL A 166 2.58 14.82 1.61
CA VAL A 166 1.18 14.83 2.06
C VAL A 166 0.77 16.26 2.37
N TYR A 167 -0.42 16.65 1.92
CA TYR A 167 -0.94 18.01 2.15
C TYR A 167 -2.42 17.95 2.52
N ALA A 168 -2.95 19.06 3.03
CA ALA A 168 -4.36 19.24 3.28
C ALA A 168 -4.98 20.24 2.30
N ALA A 169 -6.24 20.06 1.95
CA ALA A 169 -7.01 21.05 1.18
C ALA A 169 -8.51 20.94 1.49
N GLU A 170 -9.23 22.01 1.17
CA GLU A 170 -10.68 22.02 1.04
C GLU A 170 -11.06 21.54 -0.36
N ALA A 171 -12.11 20.73 -0.47
CA ALA A 171 -12.63 20.30 -1.78
C ALA A 171 -14.08 20.75 -1.96
N ARG A 172 -14.37 21.40 -3.09
CA ARG A 172 -15.70 21.88 -3.45
C ARG A 172 -16.15 21.24 -4.74
N ARG A 173 -17.41 20.81 -4.79
CA ARG A 173 -18.03 20.28 -6.01
C ARG A 173 -19.29 21.07 -6.37
N LEU A 174 -19.34 21.60 -7.59
CA LEU A 174 -20.55 22.17 -8.17
C LEU A 174 -21.42 21.04 -8.73
N LEU A 175 -22.65 20.92 -8.24
CA LEU A 175 -23.63 19.95 -8.72
C LEU A 175 -24.38 20.51 -9.94
N PRO A 176 -24.98 19.64 -10.79
CA PRO A 176 -25.75 20.08 -11.96
C PRO A 176 -26.91 21.03 -11.65
N ASN A 177 -27.44 21.00 -10.42
CA ASN A 177 -28.50 21.89 -9.95
C ASN A 177 -27.98 23.22 -9.37
N GLY A 178 -26.71 23.56 -9.60
CA GLY A 178 -26.08 24.80 -9.12
C GLY A 178 -25.69 24.79 -7.65
N ARG A 179 -25.98 23.73 -6.89
CA ARG A 179 -25.60 23.63 -5.47
C ARG A 179 -24.14 23.26 -5.32
N ILE A 180 -23.49 23.83 -4.31
CA ILE A 180 -22.12 23.49 -3.94
C ILE A 180 -22.15 22.52 -2.76
N ILE A 181 -21.38 21.44 -2.85
CA ILE A 181 -21.06 20.59 -1.69
C ILE A 181 -19.58 20.74 -1.37
N GLU A 182 -19.25 20.78 -0.08
CA GLU A 182 -17.89 21.02 0.41
C GLU A 182 -17.39 19.90 1.33
N LYS A 183 -16.08 19.71 1.32
CA LYS A 183 -15.30 18.96 2.31
C LYS A 183 -14.28 19.92 2.89
N ARG A 184 -14.51 20.33 4.14
CA ARG A 184 -13.79 21.44 4.80
C ARG A 184 -12.34 21.13 5.17
N PHE A 185 -11.96 19.86 5.24
CA PHE A 185 -10.57 19.49 5.44
C PHE A 185 -10.35 18.04 5.04
N ALA A 186 -9.47 17.83 4.07
CA ALA A 186 -9.07 16.52 3.60
C ALA A 186 -7.55 16.48 3.48
N THR A 187 -6.95 15.38 3.89
CA THR A 187 -5.55 15.09 3.58
C THR A 187 -5.43 14.33 2.28
N PHE A 188 -4.38 14.62 1.52
CA PHE A 188 -4.14 14.10 0.18
C PHE A 188 -2.81 13.38 0.10
N PHE A 189 -2.79 12.27 -0.64
CA PHE A 189 -1.56 11.55 -0.97
C PHE A 189 -0.63 12.43 -1.81
N PRO A 190 0.68 12.15 -1.81
CA PRO A 190 1.63 12.90 -2.63
C PRO A 190 1.18 12.95 -4.09
N GLU A 191 1.22 14.13 -4.71
CA GLU A 191 0.67 14.32 -6.07
C GLU A 191 1.46 13.57 -7.14
N HIS A 192 2.74 13.34 -6.90
CA HIS A 192 3.62 12.57 -7.79
C HIS A 192 3.41 11.06 -7.69
N TRP A 193 2.57 10.58 -6.76
CA TRP A 193 2.20 9.17 -6.71
C TRP A 193 1.16 8.89 -7.79
N GLU A 194 1.45 7.91 -8.62
CA GLU A 194 0.46 7.36 -9.53
C GLU A 194 -0.69 6.69 -8.76
N ARG A 195 -1.83 6.54 -9.41
CA ARG A 195 -2.98 5.80 -8.85
C ARG A 195 -2.61 4.39 -8.39
N GLU A 196 -1.75 3.70 -9.15
CA GLU A 196 -1.21 2.39 -8.82
C GLU A 196 -0.31 2.42 -7.58
N GLU A 197 0.49 3.48 -7.42
CA GLU A 197 1.36 3.66 -6.25
C GLU A 197 0.52 3.89 -4.99
N VAL A 198 -0.51 4.75 -5.06
CA VAL A 198 -1.47 4.93 -3.95
C VAL A 198 -2.13 3.60 -3.60
N ALA A 199 -2.53 2.81 -4.60
CA ALA A 199 -3.13 1.51 -4.37
C ALA A 199 -2.19 0.53 -3.66
N HIS A 200 -0.93 0.50 -4.08
CA HIS A 200 0.12 -0.31 -3.48
C HIS A 200 0.43 0.13 -2.05
N ALA A 201 0.60 1.43 -1.82
CA ALA A 201 0.83 2.02 -0.50
C ALA A 201 -0.24 1.62 0.51
N ILE A 202 -1.52 1.67 0.11
CA ILE A 202 -2.65 1.26 0.97
C ILE A 202 -2.60 -0.24 1.26
N ARG A 203 -2.23 -1.09 0.30
CA ARG A 203 -2.09 -2.54 0.53
C ARG A 203 -1.00 -2.84 1.54
N VAL A 204 0.18 -2.24 1.37
CA VAL A 204 1.33 -2.42 2.28
C VAL A 204 1.01 -1.90 3.67
N ALA A 205 0.46 -0.68 3.77
CA ALA A 205 0.05 -0.14 5.06
C ALA A 205 -1.03 -1.00 5.73
N PHE A 206 -1.98 -1.55 4.97
CA PHE A 206 -2.99 -2.45 5.51
C PHE A 206 -2.41 -3.81 5.93
N SER A 207 -1.44 -4.38 5.20
CA SER A 207 -0.82 -5.65 5.59
C SER A 207 -0.02 -5.52 6.89
N CYS A 208 0.62 -4.37 7.09
CA CYS A 208 1.38 -4.06 8.30
C CYS A 208 0.56 -3.26 9.32
N ARG A 209 -0.77 -3.33 9.22
CA ARG A 209 -1.67 -2.49 10.01
C ARG A 209 -1.55 -2.75 11.50
N ARG A 210 -1.83 -1.70 12.26
CA ARG A 210 -2.07 -1.74 13.70
C ARG A 210 -3.35 -0.99 14.03
N ARG A 211 -3.79 -1.15 15.28
CA ARG A 211 -4.84 -0.28 15.81
C ARG A 211 -4.29 1.14 15.93
N PRO A 212 -5.02 2.15 15.46
CA PRO A 212 -4.53 3.51 15.58
C PRO A 212 -4.45 3.94 17.04
N THR A 213 -3.38 4.66 17.38
CA THR A 213 -3.21 5.20 18.72
C THR A 213 -4.24 6.32 18.96
N PRO A 214 -5.03 6.25 20.05
CA PRO A 214 -5.90 7.35 20.48
C PRO A 214 -5.10 8.66 20.59
N ARG A 215 -5.66 9.79 20.13
CA ARG A 215 -5.01 11.10 20.31
C ARG A 215 -5.33 11.75 21.67
N GLY A 216 -6.00 11.03 22.57
CA GLY A 216 -6.33 11.46 23.94
C GLY A 216 -7.14 10.40 24.69
N GLU A 217 -7.36 10.61 26.00
CA GLU A 217 -8.06 9.66 26.88
C GLU A 217 -9.51 9.35 26.47
N GLN A 218 -10.16 10.23 25.69
CA GLN A 218 -11.54 10.05 25.21
C GLN A 218 -11.63 9.53 23.76
N ASP A 219 -10.51 9.33 23.07
CA ASP A 219 -10.52 9.02 21.65
C ASP A 219 -10.53 7.50 21.42
N SER A 220 -11.60 6.82 21.87
CA SER A 220 -11.77 5.39 21.60
C SER A 220 -12.08 5.21 20.11
N LEU A 221 -11.06 4.90 19.32
CA LEU A 221 -11.24 4.67 17.90
C LEU A 221 -12.05 3.38 17.66
N PRO A 222 -12.95 3.36 16.65
CA PRO A 222 -13.75 2.18 16.36
C PRO A 222 -12.87 0.94 16.09
N ARG A 223 -13.34 -0.27 16.44
CA ARG A 223 -12.66 -1.54 16.10
C ARG A 223 -12.41 -1.70 14.60
N ALA A 224 -13.19 -1.03 13.75
CA ALA A 224 -13.03 -1.03 12.31
C ALA A 224 -11.89 -0.11 11.81
N ALA A 225 -11.27 0.69 12.68
CA ALA A 225 -10.20 1.62 12.32
C ALA A 225 -8.84 0.89 12.25
N TRP A 226 -8.03 1.27 11.27
CA TRP A 226 -6.67 0.78 11.11
C TRP A 226 -5.72 1.91 10.74
N GLU A 227 -4.44 1.71 11.04
CA GLU A 227 -3.37 2.54 10.51
C GLU A 227 -2.16 1.69 10.13
N GLY A 228 -1.36 2.17 9.19
CA GLY A 228 -0.08 1.56 8.80
C GLY A 228 0.77 2.56 8.04
N TYR A 229 1.97 2.15 7.63
CA TYR A 229 2.93 3.05 6.97
C TYR A 229 3.32 2.56 5.59
N TYR A 230 3.61 3.52 4.71
CA TYR A 230 4.31 3.28 3.45
C TYR A 230 5.21 4.47 3.15
N ARG A 231 6.54 4.24 3.02
CA ARG A 231 7.54 5.30 2.79
C ARG A 231 7.34 6.50 3.73
N ASP A 232 7.27 6.23 5.03
CA ASP A 232 7.05 7.21 6.11
C ASP A 232 5.70 7.96 6.08
N VAL A 233 4.85 7.71 5.09
CA VAL A 233 3.46 8.19 5.09
C VAL A 233 2.62 7.31 5.99
N LEU A 234 2.11 7.88 7.08
CA LEU A 234 1.08 7.25 7.90
C LEU A 234 -0.23 7.22 7.10
N ILE A 235 -0.79 6.05 6.87
CA ILE A 235 -2.07 5.83 6.21
C ILE A 235 -3.06 5.33 7.25
N ARG A 236 -4.23 5.96 7.31
CA ARG A 236 -5.36 5.55 8.15
C ARG A 236 -6.53 5.14 7.30
N GLY A 237 -7.38 4.27 7.84
CA GLY A 237 -8.57 3.85 7.14
C GLY A 237 -9.60 3.18 8.05
N TYR A 238 -10.70 2.78 7.41
CA TYR A 238 -11.72 1.94 8.01
C TYR A 238 -12.00 0.73 7.14
N VAL A 239 -12.27 -0.41 7.78
CA VAL A 239 -12.87 -1.59 7.16
C VAL A 239 -14.40 -1.52 7.22
N SER A 240 -15.09 -2.51 6.66
CA SER A 240 -16.55 -2.61 6.68
C SER A 240 -17.11 -2.52 8.11
N PRO A 241 -18.28 -1.86 8.31
CA PRO A 241 -18.96 -1.86 9.61
C PRO A 241 -19.17 -3.28 10.14
N GLY A 242 -18.95 -3.47 11.45
CA GLY A 242 -19.07 -4.78 12.11
C GLY A 242 -17.80 -5.65 12.04
N MET A 243 -16.82 -5.30 11.20
CA MET A 243 -15.54 -6.00 11.14
C MET A 243 -14.54 -5.45 12.16
N ASP A 244 -13.68 -6.32 12.69
CA ASP A 244 -12.46 -5.91 13.38
C ASP A 244 -11.37 -5.68 12.34
N ALA A 245 -10.76 -4.50 12.36
CA ALA A 245 -9.66 -4.15 11.48
C ALA A 245 -8.53 -5.18 11.52
N MET A 246 -8.26 -5.79 12.66
CA MET A 246 -7.14 -6.72 12.81
C MET A 246 -7.38 -8.07 12.13
N THR A 247 -8.63 -8.52 12.01
CA THR A 247 -8.97 -9.79 11.35
C THR A 247 -9.54 -9.60 9.94
N ALA A 248 -9.76 -8.36 9.52
CA ALA A 248 -10.28 -8.02 8.21
C ALA A 248 -9.26 -8.28 7.09
N THR A 249 -9.76 -8.62 5.90
CA THR A 249 -8.94 -8.77 4.69
C THR A 249 -8.89 -7.45 3.92
N PHE A 250 -8.01 -7.35 2.91
CA PHE A 250 -7.98 -6.17 2.05
C PHE A 250 -9.32 -5.93 1.32
N ALA A 251 -10.10 -6.99 1.08
CA ALA A 251 -11.44 -6.90 0.48
C ALA A 251 -12.44 -6.12 1.35
N ASP A 252 -12.15 -5.98 2.65
CA ASP A 252 -13.01 -5.29 3.62
C ASP A 252 -12.68 -3.80 3.76
N VAL A 253 -11.56 -3.34 3.20
CA VAL A 253 -11.15 -1.93 3.28
C VAL A 253 -12.17 -1.05 2.54
N ARG A 254 -12.69 -0.04 3.25
CA ARG A 254 -13.69 0.90 2.71
C ARG A 254 -13.15 2.27 2.43
N THR A 255 -12.22 2.71 3.25
CA THR A 255 -11.64 4.06 3.19
C THR A 255 -10.17 3.97 3.55
N ALA A 256 -9.39 4.86 2.97
CA ALA A 256 -8.00 5.09 3.32
C ALA A 256 -7.66 6.55 3.04
N TRP A 257 -6.78 7.15 3.82
CA TRP A 257 -6.26 8.49 3.62
C TRP A 257 -4.89 8.62 4.30
N PRO A 258 -3.99 9.46 3.77
CA PRO A 258 -2.74 9.74 4.45
C PRO A 258 -3.00 10.68 5.62
N VAL A 259 -2.18 10.60 6.64
CA VAL A 259 -2.18 11.53 7.77
C VAL A 259 -0.96 12.40 7.60
N GLY A 260 -1.17 13.71 7.40
CA GLY A 260 -0.05 14.65 7.33
C GLY A 260 0.69 14.67 8.66
N GLY A 261 2.02 14.81 8.59
CA GLY A 261 2.82 15.16 9.74
C GLY A 261 2.28 16.48 10.29
N SER A 262 1.81 16.47 11.54
CA SER A 262 1.54 17.72 12.23
C SER A 262 2.85 18.50 12.26
N SER A 263 2.96 19.51 11.41
CA SER A 263 3.88 20.61 11.65
C SER A 263 3.40 21.25 12.96
N GLU A 264 3.90 20.73 14.07
CA GLU A 264 3.99 21.48 15.32
C GLU A 264 4.65 22.82 14.96
N GLY A 265 3.86 23.87 14.77
CA GLY A 265 4.44 25.18 14.43
C GLY A 265 3.65 26.16 13.56
N SER A 266 2.35 26.00 13.30
CA SER A 266 1.55 27.21 12.98
C SER A 266 1.03 27.81 14.29
N GLY A 267 1.94 28.54 14.95
CA GLY A 267 1.57 29.51 15.96
C GLY A 267 0.53 30.48 15.40
N ARG A 268 -0.40 30.81 16.31
CA ARG A 268 -1.51 31.77 16.21
C ARG A 268 -1.28 32.99 15.34
#